data_AF-A0A9D8ADI1-F1
#
_entry.id   AF-A0A9D8ADI1-F1
#
_cell.length_a   1.000
_cell.length_b   1.000
_cell.length_c   1.000
_cell.angle_alpha   90.00
_cell.angle_beta   90.00
_cell.angle_gamma   90.00
#
_symmetry.space_group_name_H-M   'P 1'
#
loop_
_entity.id
_entity.type
_entity.pdbx_description
1 polymer ?
#
loop_
_entity_poly.entity_id
_entity_poly.type
_entity_poly.pdbx_seq_one_letter_code
_entity_poly.pdbx_strand_id
1 'polypeptide(L)'
;MQNAKAMVPKPVNEPVLSYAPGTPERAALKSRIQELKSQEIEVPIIIGGQEIKTGDMGEMRIPHDHNHLLGRFHKAGEKEVKMAIEAAMDAWSSWSKMPWESRAAIFNKMASILQRHGEQTINASTILCQSKNAYQAEIDASCEMIDFLNFNSWYAQQLYSQQPTYSPDGMWNRLEHRPLEGFVFAVSPFNFTSIGGNLTAAPALMGNVVLWKPASSAVYSSHFMMNLFREAGVPNGVINFIPGSGRDVGPNVLKDPNLAGIHFTGSTAVFQGMWKTVGENISNYKSYPRIVGETGGKDFCIAHESSDVDALATAMVR
;
A
#
# COMPACT_ATOMS: atom_id res chain seq x y z
N MET A 1 11.23 3.65 -28.91
CA MET A 1 12.14 2.55 -28.53
C MET A 1 13.34 3.15 -27.82
N GLN A 2 13.69 2.65 -26.64
CA GLN A 2 14.95 2.97 -25.98
C GLN A 2 15.95 1.84 -26.27
N ASN A 3 17.11 2.19 -26.86
CA ASN A 3 18.22 1.26 -27.07
C ASN A 3 19.21 1.37 -25.89
N ALA A 4 18.73 1.16 -24.66
CA ALA A 4 19.52 1.29 -23.44
C ALA A 4 19.07 0.25 -22.40
N LYS A 5 20.00 -0.21 -21.57
CA LYS A 5 19.69 -0.95 -20.34
C LYS A 5 19.58 0.07 -19.21
N ALA A 6 18.39 0.58 -18.99
CA ALA A 6 18.14 1.54 -17.93
C ALA A 6 18.32 0.89 -16.55
N MET A 7 18.81 1.68 -15.60
CA MET A 7 19.15 1.24 -14.24
C MET A 7 18.52 2.17 -13.22
N VAL A 8 17.78 1.62 -12.26
CA VAL A 8 17.38 2.27 -11.02
C VAL A 8 18.61 2.34 -10.10
N PRO A 9 18.86 3.46 -9.40
CA PRO A 9 19.93 3.56 -8.42
C PRO A 9 19.82 2.48 -7.33
N LYS A 10 20.97 2.03 -6.80
CA LYS A 10 20.97 1.12 -5.65
C LYS A 10 20.38 1.87 -4.44
N PRO A 11 19.34 1.35 -3.79
CA PRO A 11 18.69 2.02 -2.67
C PRO A 11 19.55 1.88 -1.40
N VAL A 12 19.38 2.85 -0.51
CA VAL A 12 19.83 2.82 0.88
C VAL A 12 18.62 3.06 1.77
N ASN A 13 18.64 2.55 2.99
CA ASN A 13 17.54 2.77 3.93
C ASN A 13 17.41 4.27 4.24
N GLU A 14 16.17 4.74 4.29
CA GLU A 14 15.86 6.10 4.66
C GLU A 14 16.29 6.39 6.11
N PRO A 15 17.03 7.48 6.38
CA PRO A 15 17.38 7.86 7.73
C PRO A 15 16.14 8.20 8.57
N VAL A 16 16.06 7.62 9.77
CA VAL A 16 14.99 7.94 10.73
C VAL A 16 15.24 9.32 11.35
N LEU A 17 14.30 10.25 11.18
CA LEU A 17 14.42 11.57 11.79
C LEU A 17 14.17 11.53 13.31
N SER A 18 14.88 12.40 14.03
CA SER A 18 14.90 12.38 15.50
C SER A 18 13.66 13.01 16.15
N TYR A 19 13.11 14.06 15.53
CA TYR A 19 12.09 14.93 16.13
C TYR A 19 12.48 15.50 17.51
N ALA A 20 13.78 15.69 17.75
CA ALA A 20 14.31 16.26 18.98
C ALA A 20 13.81 17.72 19.18
N PRO A 21 13.85 18.28 20.41
CA PRO A 21 13.52 19.68 20.63
C PRO A 21 14.31 20.62 19.73
N GLY A 22 13.63 21.54 19.04
CA GLY A 22 14.23 22.56 18.19
C GLY A 22 14.51 22.14 16.74
N THR A 23 14.29 20.88 16.36
CA THR A 23 14.53 20.44 14.99
C THR A 23 13.42 20.89 14.01
N PRO A 24 13.76 21.16 12.73
CA PRO A 24 12.79 21.64 11.75
C PRO A 24 11.67 20.61 11.47
N GLU A 25 11.99 19.31 11.43
CA GLU A 25 11.00 18.26 11.22
C GLU A 25 9.98 18.19 12.36
N ARG A 26 10.39 18.50 13.60
CA ARG A 26 9.47 18.58 14.74
C ARG A 26 8.50 19.75 14.60
N ALA A 27 8.99 20.91 14.14
CA ALA A 27 8.16 22.08 13.91
C ALA A 27 7.16 21.81 12.77
N ALA A 28 7.62 21.25 11.65
CA ALA A 28 6.79 20.88 10.51
C ALA A 28 5.70 19.87 10.90
N LEU A 29 6.07 18.80 11.61
CA LEU A 29 5.12 17.77 12.04
C LEU A 29 4.06 18.34 12.98
N LYS A 30 4.45 19.15 13.97
CA LYS A 30 3.50 19.82 14.86
C LYS A 30 2.53 20.72 14.09
N SER A 31 3.05 21.55 13.19
CA SER A 31 2.23 22.42 12.34
C SER A 31 1.22 21.61 11.55
N ARG A 32 1.66 20.52 10.91
CA ARG A 32 0.80 19.67 10.08
C ARG A 32 -0.25 18.93 10.89
N ILE A 33 0.09 18.43 12.09
CA ILE A 33 -0.88 17.83 13.01
C ILE A 33 -1.97 18.85 13.38
N GLN A 34 -1.61 20.09 13.72
CA GLN A 34 -2.59 21.12 14.08
C GLN A 34 -3.50 21.47 12.91
N GLU A 35 -2.92 21.65 11.72
CA GLU A 35 -3.68 21.93 10.50
C GLU A 35 -4.67 20.81 10.19
N LEU A 36 -4.22 19.55 10.15
CA LEU A 36 -5.06 18.39 9.90
C LEU A 36 -6.14 18.19 10.98
N LYS A 37 -5.81 18.45 12.26
CA LYS A 37 -6.77 18.35 13.37
C LYS A 37 -7.81 19.48 13.34
N SER A 38 -7.49 20.63 12.73
CA SER A 38 -8.39 21.79 12.67
C SER A 38 -9.49 21.71 11.62
N GLN A 39 -9.44 20.70 10.74
CA GLN A 39 -10.39 20.50 9.65
C GLN A 39 -11.07 19.14 9.73
N GLU A 40 -12.33 19.11 9.31
CA GLU A 40 -13.04 17.87 9.01
C GLU A 40 -13.06 17.68 7.49
N ILE A 41 -12.60 16.52 7.01
CA ILE A 41 -12.59 16.22 5.57
C ILE A 41 -13.66 15.19 5.20
N GLU A 42 -14.15 15.27 3.97
CA GLU A 42 -14.99 14.24 3.36
C GLU A 42 -14.12 13.44 2.39
N VAL A 43 -13.93 12.15 2.67
CA VAL A 43 -13.10 11.25 1.86
C VAL A 43 -13.96 10.49 0.86
N PRO A 44 -13.80 10.74 -0.46
CA PRO A 44 -14.53 10.00 -1.48
C PRO A 44 -13.89 8.63 -1.74
N ILE A 45 -14.66 7.78 -2.41
CA ILE A 45 -14.13 6.63 -3.16
C ILE A 45 -13.43 7.17 -4.40
N ILE A 46 -12.31 6.59 -4.82
CA ILE A 46 -11.59 7.03 -6.04
C ILE A 46 -11.54 5.87 -7.03
N ILE A 47 -12.29 5.97 -8.12
CA ILE A 47 -12.38 4.95 -9.17
C ILE A 47 -12.09 5.58 -10.52
N GLY A 48 -11.14 5.03 -11.29
CA GLY A 48 -10.76 5.59 -12.59
C GLY A 48 -10.29 7.06 -12.50
N GLY A 49 -9.74 7.47 -11.34
CA GLY A 49 -9.35 8.84 -11.05
C GLY A 49 -10.51 9.81 -10.73
N GLN A 50 -11.75 9.33 -10.71
CA GLN A 50 -12.94 10.12 -10.35
C GLN A 50 -13.31 9.90 -8.88
N GLU A 51 -13.76 10.98 -8.24
CA GLU A 51 -14.26 10.96 -6.87
C GLU A 51 -15.75 10.59 -6.86
N ILE A 52 -16.10 9.56 -6.08
CA ILE A 52 -17.46 9.05 -5.95
C ILE A 52 -17.94 9.21 -4.51
N LYS A 53 -19.10 9.84 -4.38
CA LYS A 53 -19.78 10.11 -3.11
C LYS A 53 -21.06 9.29 -3.03
N THR A 54 -21.05 8.24 -2.22
CA THR A 54 -22.18 7.30 -2.08
C THR A 54 -23.27 7.77 -1.13
N GLY A 55 -22.99 8.79 -0.30
CA GLY A 55 -23.83 9.16 0.84
C GLY A 55 -23.80 8.18 2.02
N ASP A 56 -23.47 6.90 1.78
CA ASP A 56 -23.24 5.92 2.86
C ASP A 56 -21.86 6.14 3.47
N MET A 57 -21.81 6.74 4.66
CA MET A 57 -20.57 7.22 5.26
C MET A 57 -20.17 6.49 6.53
N GLY A 58 -18.86 6.33 6.72
CA GLY A 58 -18.23 6.01 8.01
C GLY A 58 -17.55 7.24 8.60
N GLU A 59 -17.33 7.25 9.92
CA GLU A 59 -16.61 8.32 10.61
C GLU A 59 -15.13 7.97 10.77
N MET A 60 -14.27 8.99 10.70
CA MET A 60 -12.85 8.90 11.02
C MET A 60 -12.60 9.73 12.29
N ARG A 61 -12.21 9.08 13.37
CA ARG A 61 -12.01 9.72 14.68
C ARG A 61 -10.60 9.45 15.18
N ILE A 62 -10.09 10.34 16.02
CA ILE A 62 -8.77 10.18 16.63
C ILE A 62 -8.87 9.11 17.74
N PRO A 63 -8.10 8.00 17.72
CA PRO A 63 -8.26 6.97 18.76
C PRO A 63 -7.89 7.46 20.18
N HIS A 64 -6.89 8.33 20.30
CA HIS A 64 -6.49 8.94 21.58
C HIS A 64 -7.36 10.15 22.01
N ASP A 65 -8.34 10.53 21.19
CA ASP A 65 -9.29 11.63 21.43
C ASP A 65 -10.58 11.34 20.64
N HIS A 66 -11.29 10.27 21.02
CA HIS A 66 -12.37 9.70 20.21
C HIS A 66 -13.57 10.63 19.99
N ASN A 67 -13.68 11.70 20.77
CA ASN A 67 -14.70 12.73 20.56
C ASN A 67 -14.36 13.63 19.37
N HIS A 68 -13.07 13.76 19.02
CA HIS A 68 -12.60 14.54 17.90
C HIS A 68 -12.87 13.82 16.57
N LEU A 69 -13.68 14.44 15.72
CA LEU A 69 -13.98 13.97 14.37
C LEU A 69 -12.92 14.54 13.41
N LEU A 70 -12.23 13.67 12.68
CA LEU A 70 -11.33 14.07 11.58
C LEU A 70 -12.09 14.23 10.26
N GLY A 71 -13.26 13.63 10.17
CA GLY A 71 -14.07 13.66 8.96
C GLY A 71 -14.90 12.40 8.76
N ARG A 72 -15.45 12.27 7.55
CA ARG A 72 -16.28 11.13 7.13
C ARG A 72 -15.76 10.58 5.81
N PHE A 73 -15.95 9.29 5.56
CA PHE A 73 -15.57 8.66 4.30
C PHE A 73 -16.75 7.90 3.69
N HIS A 74 -16.85 7.95 2.37
CA HIS A 74 -17.83 7.17 1.63
C HIS A 74 -17.46 5.69 1.60
N LYS A 75 -18.41 4.81 1.88
CA LYS A 75 -18.25 3.36 1.84
C LYS A 75 -18.64 2.82 0.47
N ALA A 76 -17.78 1.99 -0.10
CA ALA A 76 -18.03 1.26 -1.33
C ALA A 76 -18.97 0.08 -1.08
N GLY A 77 -19.95 -0.10 -1.96
CA GLY A 77 -20.80 -1.28 -2.04
C GLY A 77 -20.57 -2.06 -3.34
N GLU A 78 -21.52 -2.94 -3.67
CA GLU A 78 -21.47 -3.78 -4.87
C GLU A 78 -21.30 -2.96 -6.16
N LYS A 79 -22.05 -1.86 -6.29
CA LYS A 79 -22.00 -0.98 -7.46
C LYS A 79 -20.61 -0.39 -7.65
N GLU A 80 -20.03 0.17 -6.59
CA GLU A 80 -18.72 0.81 -6.66
C GLU A 80 -17.61 -0.23 -6.89
N VAL A 81 -17.75 -1.44 -6.34
CA VAL A 81 -16.83 -2.56 -6.64
C VAL A 81 -16.85 -2.88 -8.13
N LYS A 82 -18.03 -3.01 -8.74
CA LYS A 82 -18.14 -3.28 -10.19
C LYS A 82 -17.49 -2.17 -11.02
N MET A 83 -17.76 -0.91 -10.69
CA MET A 83 -17.13 0.24 -11.35
C MET A 83 -15.60 0.22 -11.21
N ALA A 84 -15.09 -0.15 -10.02
CA ALA A 84 -13.66 -0.26 -9.76
C ALA A 84 -12.99 -1.36 -10.57
N ILE A 85 -13.65 -2.52 -10.72
CA ILE A 85 -13.16 -3.62 -11.56
C ILE A 85 -13.10 -3.19 -13.02
N GLU A 86 -14.17 -2.60 -13.55
CA GLU A 86 -14.22 -2.09 -14.93
C GLU A 86 -13.09 -1.09 -15.20
N ALA A 87 -12.94 -0.07 -14.32
CA ALA A 87 -11.88 0.94 -14.44
C ALA A 87 -10.47 0.34 -14.35
N ALA A 88 -10.28 -0.67 -13.49
CA ALA A 88 -9.00 -1.37 -13.36
C ALA A 88 -8.67 -2.15 -14.64
N MET A 89 -9.62 -2.90 -15.18
CA MET A 89 -9.43 -3.70 -16.39
C MET A 89 -9.14 -2.82 -17.62
N ASP A 90 -9.80 -1.66 -17.72
CA ASP A 90 -9.51 -0.67 -18.77
C ASP A 90 -8.08 -0.15 -18.66
N ALA A 91 -7.65 0.26 -17.46
CA ALA A 91 -6.30 0.75 -17.20
C ALA A 91 -5.22 -0.33 -17.42
N TRP A 92 -5.52 -1.60 -17.11
CA TRP A 92 -4.58 -2.72 -17.25
C TRP A 92 -4.02 -2.84 -18.67
N SER A 93 -4.86 -2.61 -19.68
CA SER A 93 -4.49 -2.73 -21.09
C SER A 93 -3.29 -1.87 -21.52
N SER A 94 -3.14 -0.69 -20.90
CA SER A 94 -2.06 0.27 -21.16
C SER A 94 -0.95 0.18 -20.10
N TRP A 95 -1.30 0.03 -18.82
CA TRP A 95 -0.36 -0.02 -17.71
C TRP A 95 0.55 -1.25 -17.75
N SER A 96 0.00 -2.41 -18.09
CA SER A 96 0.76 -3.66 -18.25
C SER A 96 1.86 -3.56 -19.31
N LYS A 97 1.65 -2.73 -20.34
CA LYS A 97 2.56 -2.53 -21.48
C LYS A 97 3.49 -1.33 -21.32
N MET A 98 3.29 -0.51 -20.30
CA MET A 98 4.21 0.59 -20.00
C MET A 98 5.61 0.02 -19.72
N PRO A 99 6.69 0.64 -20.23
CA PRO A 99 8.05 0.23 -19.86
C PRO A 99 8.22 0.21 -18.35
N TRP A 100 8.86 -0.84 -17.83
CA TRP A 100 8.93 -1.05 -16.39
C TRP A 100 9.68 0.08 -15.68
N GLU A 101 10.63 0.72 -16.35
CA GLU A 101 11.38 1.86 -15.84
C GLU A 101 10.49 3.09 -15.66
N SER A 102 9.53 3.28 -16.57
CA SER A 102 8.54 4.36 -16.43
C SER A 102 7.61 4.10 -15.26
N ARG A 103 7.23 2.83 -15.01
CA ARG A 103 6.48 2.47 -13.80
C ARG A 103 7.32 2.71 -12.55
N ALA A 104 8.57 2.24 -12.50
CA ALA A 104 9.48 2.44 -11.39
C ALA A 104 9.74 3.93 -11.09
N ALA A 105 9.86 4.77 -12.13
CA ALA A 105 10.06 6.21 -11.99
C ALA A 105 8.90 6.90 -11.23
N ILE A 106 7.66 6.44 -11.40
CA ILE A 106 6.51 6.97 -10.65
C ILE A 106 6.65 6.69 -9.16
N PHE A 107 6.98 5.44 -8.78
CA PHE A 107 7.13 5.06 -7.38
C PHE A 107 8.40 5.67 -6.74
N ASN A 108 9.49 5.81 -7.48
CA ASN A 108 10.68 6.51 -7.00
C ASN A 108 10.41 8.03 -6.84
N LYS A 109 9.60 8.64 -7.72
CA LYS A 109 9.14 10.02 -7.52
C LYS A 109 8.30 10.14 -6.26
N MET A 110 7.42 9.18 -6.00
CA MET A 110 6.64 9.12 -4.75
C MET A 110 7.55 9.11 -3.52
N ALA A 111 8.60 8.28 -3.53
CA ALA A 111 9.61 8.23 -2.47
C ALA A 111 10.30 9.59 -2.30
N SER A 112 10.69 10.25 -3.39
CA SER A 112 11.33 11.57 -3.35
C SER A 112 10.44 12.70 -2.80
N ILE A 113 9.12 12.55 -2.87
CA ILE A 113 8.17 13.50 -2.27
C ILE A 113 8.15 13.29 -0.74
N LEU A 114 8.06 12.03 -0.29
CA LEU A 114 8.07 11.67 1.13
C LEU A 114 9.39 12.03 1.84
N GLN A 115 10.52 11.93 1.14
CA GLN A 115 11.85 12.25 1.68
C GLN A 115 12.04 13.75 2.04
N ARG A 116 11.15 14.63 1.59
CA ARG A 116 11.27 16.07 1.89
C ARG A 116 10.94 16.29 3.36
N HIS A 117 11.88 16.77 4.16
CA HIS A 117 11.68 16.98 5.60
C HIS A 117 10.44 17.82 5.98
N GLY A 118 10.02 18.75 5.11
CA GLY A 118 8.81 19.55 5.30
C GLY A 118 7.50 18.84 4.96
N GLU A 119 7.55 17.73 4.21
CA GLU A 119 6.39 16.94 3.84
C GLU A 119 6.02 15.98 4.99
N GLN A 120 5.15 16.44 5.88
CA GLN A 120 4.75 15.70 7.08
C GLN A 120 3.30 15.21 7.03
N THR A 121 2.64 15.27 5.86
CA THR A 121 1.20 14.92 5.75
C THR A 121 0.94 13.46 6.10
N ILE A 122 1.74 12.53 5.58
CA ILE A 122 1.55 11.09 5.82
C ILE A 122 1.85 10.73 7.28
N ASN A 123 2.92 11.28 7.87
CA ASN A 123 3.22 11.12 9.30
C ASN A 123 2.12 11.70 10.19
N ALA A 124 1.72 12.96 9.95
CA ALA A 124 0.69 13.62 10.74
C ALA A 124 -0.67 12.90 10.67
N SER A 125 -1.09 12.50 9.46
CA SER A 125 -2.34 11.75 9.29
C SER A 125 -2.30 10.38 9.99
N THR A 126 -1.17 9.68 9.91
CA THR A 126 -0.95 8.40 10.62
C THR A 126 -1.01 8.57 12.14
N ILE A 127 -0.37 9.61 12.69
CA ILE A 127 -0.47 9.93 14.13
C ILE A 127 -1.92 10.15 14.54
N LEU A 128 -2.67 10.94 13.77
CA LEU A 128 -4.05 11.30 14.08
C LEU A 128 -5.01 10.11 14.03
N CYS A 129 -4.99 9.30 12.96
CA CYS A 129 -5.98 8.22 12.81
C CYS A 129 -5.55 6.88 13.39
N GLN A 130 -4.26 6.62 13.54
CA GLN A 130 -3.73 5.35 14.09
C GLN A 130 -3.09 5.51 15.47
N SER A 131 -3.08 6.73 16.03
CA SER A 131 -2.59 7.02 17.38
C SER A 131 -1.12 6.66 17.61
N LYS A 132 -0.31 6.73 16.55
CA LYS A 132 1.14 6.56 16.66
C LYS A 132 1.79 7.77 17.32
N ASN A 133 2.90 7.55 18.01
CA ASN A 133 3.80 8.65 18.38
C ASN A 133 4.67 9.04 17.17
N ALA A 134 5.40 10.16 17.26
CA ALA A 134 6.22 10.66 16.15
C ALA A 134 7.24 9.64 15.62
N TYR A 135 7.93 8.92 16.52
CA TYR A 135 8.88 7.88 16.14
C TYR A 135 8.19 6.72 15.41
N GLN A 136 7.07 6.23 15.96
CA GLN A 136 6.30 5.12 15.38
C GLN A 136 5.69 5.48 14.02
N ALA A 137 5.31 6.74 13.81
CA ALA A 137 4.86 7.22 12.50
C ALA A 137 6.02 7.35 11.52
N GLU A 138 7.16 7.89 11.97
CA GLU A 138 8.35 8.07 11.14
C GLU A 138 8.87 6.76 10.57
N ILE A 139 9.08 5.75 11.43
CA ILE A 139 9.64 4.47 10.98
C ILE A 139 8.70 3.69 10.07
N ASP A 140 7.39 3.98 10.11
CA ASP A 140 6.34 3.34 9.31
C ASP A 140 6.02 4.18 8.07
N ALA A 141 5.28 5.26 8.28
CA ALA A 141 4.58 5.99 7.23
C ALA A 141 5.54 6.79 6.33
N SER A 142 6.76 7.07 6.82
CA SER A 142 7.85 7.68 6.09
C SER A 142 8.91 6.64 5.70
N CYS A 143 9.79 6.24 6.62
CA CYS A 143 11.00 5.47 6.30
C CYS A 143 10.68 4.13 5.64
N GLU A 144 9.82 3.31 6.23
CA GLU A 144 9.47 2.00 5.67
C GLU A 144 8.72 2.14 4.33
N MET A 145 7.85 3.14 4.17
CA MET A 145 7.20 3.39 2.88
C MET A 145 8.19 3.83 1.79
N ILE A 146 9.11 4.75 2.10
CA ILE A 146 10.19 5.19 1.20
C ILE A 146 11.07 3.99 0.81
N ASP A 147 11.43 3.16 1.78
CA ASP A 147 12.22 1.96 1.58
C ASP A 147 11.47 0.97 0.69
N PHE A 148 10.19 0.69 0.94
CA PHE A 148 9.39 -0.17 0.06
C PHE A 148 9.40 0.33 -1.39
N LEU A 149 9.19 1.62 -1.63
CA LEU A 149 9.17 2.17 -2.98
C LEU A 149 10.52 2.01 -3.69
N ASN A 150 11.61 2.39 -3.03
CA ASN A 150 12.96 2.38 -3.61
C ASN A 150 13.50 0.95 -3.75
N PHE A 151 13.36 0.11 -2.72
CA PHE A 151 13.82 -1.28 -2.75
C PHE A 151 12.98 -2.14 -3.68
N ASN A 152 11.65 -1.99 -3.76
CA ASN A 152 10.87 -2.76 -4.72
C ASN A 152 11.23 -2.42 -6.17
N SER A 153 11.48 -1.14 -6.49
CA SER A 153 11.98 -0.75 -7.81
C SER A 153 13.32 -1.41 -8.14
N TRP A 154 14.23 -1.47 -7.16
CA TRP A 154 15.51 -2.17 -7.31
C TRP A 154 15.34 -3.69 -7.45
N TYR A 155 14.46 -4.31 -6.67
CA TYR A 155 14.17 -5.74 -6.77
C TYR A 155 13.50 -6.12 -8.09
N ALA A 156 12.59 -5.28 -8.60
CA ALA A 156 11.99 -5.46 -9.92
C ALA A 156 13.06 -5.47 -11.02
N GLN A 157 14.02 -4.55 -10.97
CA GLN A 157 15.17 -4.56 -11.87
C GLN A 157 16.00 -5.85 -11.75
N GLN A 158 16.34 -6.26 -10.52
CA GLN A 158 17.10 -7.48 -10.29
C GLN A 158 16.38 -8.69 -10.88
N LEU A 159 15.07 -8.78 -10.66
CA LEU A 159 14.21 -9.83 -11.22
C LEU A 159 14.23 -9.81 -12.75
N TYR A 160 13.96 -8.68 -13.39
CA TYR A 160 13.93 -8.57 -14.85
C TYR A 160 15.30 -8.80 -15.51
N SER A 161 16.39 -8.65 -14.75
CA SER A 161 17.73 -8.96 -15.23
C SER A 161 18.04 -10.46 -15.27
N GLN A 162 17.22 -11.30 -14.63
CA GLN A 162 17.36 -12.76 -14.67
C GLN A 162 16.93 -13.27 -16.05
N GLN A 163 17.88 -13.85 -16.78
CA GLN A 163 17.67 -14.43 -18.11
C GLN A 163 18.30 -15.84 -18.16
N PRO A 164 17.82 -16.74 -19.05
CA PRO A 164 18.44 -18.04 -19.23
C PRO A 164 19.93 -17.91 -19.56
N THR A 165 20.79 -18.62 -18.81
CA THR A 165 22.25 -18.59 -18.99
C THR A 165 22.74 -19.43 -20.16
N TYR A 166 21.86 -20.24 -20.76
CA TYR A 166 22.15 -21.12 -21.87
C TYR A 166 21.05 -21.07 -22.92
N SER A 167 21.45 -21.03 -24.19
CA SER A 167 20.59 -21.27 -25.36
C SER A 167 21.27 -22.31 -26.25
N PRO A 168 20.57 -23.38 -26.69
CA PRO A 168 21.11 -24.33 -27.66
C PRO A 168 21.49 -23.66 -28.99
N ASP A 169 22.34 -24.33 -29.77
CA ASP A 169 22.74 -23.86 -31.09
C ASP A 169 21.54 -23.59 -32.01
N GLY A 170 21.55 -22.42 -32.67
CA GLY A 170 20.45 -21.97 -33.51
C GLY A 170 19.23 -21.40 -32.75
N MET A 171 19.28 -21.32 -31.43
CA MET A 171 18.20 -20.77 -30.59
C MET A 171 18.66 -19.57 -29.78
N TRP A 172 17.72 -18.68 -29.42
CA TRP A 172 17.95 -17.62 -28.44
C TRP A 172 16.77 -17.52 -27.47
N ASN A 173 16.97 -18.05 -26.27
CA ASN A 173 15.96 -18.05 -25.22
C ASN A 173 15.95 -16.72 -24.45
N ARG A 174 14.75 -16.25 -24.10
CA ARG A 174 14.52 -15.06 -23.29
C ARG A 174 13.37 -15.32 -22.33
N LEU A 175 13.46 -14.74 -21.13
CA LEU A 175 12.39 -14.78 -20.14
C LEU A 175 11.66 -13.43 -20.13
N GLU A 176 10.34 -13.47 -20.29
CA GLU A 176 9.47 -12.32 -20.12
C GLU A 176 8.70 -12.46 -18.79
N HIS A 177 8.88 -11.47 -17.91
CA HIS A 177 8.11 -11.37 -16.67
C HIS A 177 6.82 -10.58 -16.92
N ARG A 178 5.75 -11.30 -17.26
CA ARG A 178 4.44 -10.70 -17.52
C ARG A 178 3.72 -10.32 -16.20
N PRO A 179 2.94 -9.21 -16.18
CA PRO A 179 1.97 -8.98 -15.10
C PRO A 179 0.90 -10.07 -15.11
N LEU A 180 0.13 -10.16 -14.02
CA LEU A 180 -1.04 -11.03 -13.97
C LEU A 180 -2.13 -10.50 -14.89
N GLU A 181 -2.89 -11.40 -15.51
CA GLU A 181 -4.08 -11.05 -16.29
C GLU A 181 -5.29 -10.98 -15.36
N GLY A 182 -5.82 -9.77 -15.17
CA GLY A 182 -6.87 -9.47 -14.19
C GLY A 182 -6.42 -8.38 -13.21
N PHE A 183 -7.10 -8.29 -12.07
CA PHE A 183 -6.80 -7.30 -11.03
C PHE A 183 -6.32 -7.96 -9.72
N VAL A 184 -5.57 -7.19 -8.94
CA VAL A 184 -5.16 -7.57 -7.57
C VAL A 184 -6.06 -6.87 -6.57
N PHE A 185 -6.57 -7.62 -5.59
CA PHE A 185 -7.30 -7.07 -4.46
C PHE A 185 -6.36 -6.85 -3.27
N ALA A 186 -6.02 -5.58 -3.00
CA ALA A 186 -5.18 -5.19 -1.87
C ALA A 186 -6.04 -4.86 -0.65
N VAL A 187 -5.88 -5.61 0.44
CA VAL A 187 -6.61 -5.42 1.69
C VAL A 187 -5.62 -5.18 2.80
N SER A 188 -5.61 -3.96 3.32
CA SER A 188 -4.56 -3.49 4.23
C SER A 188 -5.06 -3.30 5.67
N PRO A 189 -4.17 -3.50 6.66
CA PRO A 189 -4.51 -3.44 8.06
C PRO A 189 -4.46 -1.99 8.56
N PHE A 190 -4.73 -1.79 9.86
CA PHE A 190 -4.69 -0.46 10.46
C PHE A 190 -3.33 -0.10 11.10
N ASN A 191 -2.48 -1.09 11.35
CA ASN A 191 -1.30 -0.93 12.22
C ASN A 191 -0.10 -0.27 11.52
N PHE A 192 -0.02 -0.33 10.19
CA PHE A 192 1.03 0.30 9.40
C PHE A 192 0.48 0.97 8.15
N THR A 193 0.81 2.25 7.97
CA THR A 193 0.47 3.01 6.77
C THR A 193 1.32 2.55 5.58
N SER A 194 2.59 2.22 5.82
CA SER A 194 3.53 1.65 4.85
C SER A 194 2.98 0.37 4.22
N ILE A 195 2.44 -0.54 5.03
CA ILE A 195 1.86 -1.81 4.54
C ILE A 195 0.69 -1.51 3.61
N GLY A 196 -0.19 -0.55 3.94
CA GLY A 196 -1.27 -0.14 3.06
C GLY A 196 -0.79 0.37 1.70
N GLY A 197 0.22 1.25 1.71
CA GLY A 197 0.88 1.73 0.50
C GLY A 197 1.55 0.60 -0.29
N ASN A 198 2.31 -0.27 0.37
CA ASN A 198 3.11 -1.32 -0.26
C ASN A 198 2.28 -2.47 -0.83
N LEU A 199 1.25 -2.94 -0.12
CA LEU A 199 0.33 -3.96 -0.63
C LEU A 199 -0.29 -3.54 -1.97
N THR A 200 -0.41 -2.24 -2.18
CA THR A 200 -0.94 -1.60 -3.38
C THR A 200 0.14 -1.30 -4.42
N ALA A 201 1.24 -0.67 -4.01
CA ALA A 201 2.32 -0.23 -4.89
C ALA A 201 3.12 -1.39 -5.50
N ALA A 202 3.40 -2.44 -4.72
CA ALA A 202 4.20 -3.57 -5.18
C ALA A 202 3.58 -4.30 -6.40
N PRO A 203 2.31 -4.73 -6.38
CA PRO A 203 1.71 -5.30 -7.59
C PRO A 203 1.57 -4.27 -8.72
N ALA A 204 1.27 -3.00 -8.41
CA ALA A 204 1.16 -1.96 -9.43
C ALA A 204 2.48 -1.73 -10.17
N LEU A 205 3.62 -1.67 -9.47
CA LEU A 205 4.97 -1.60 -10.04
C LEU A 205 5.24 -2.71 -11.05
N MET A 206 4.77 -3.93 -10.76
CA MET A 206 4.91 -5.09 -11.63
C MET A 206 3.95 -5.10 -12.81
N GLY A 207 3.18 -4.03 -13.04
CA GLY A 207 2.27 -3.86 -14.18
C GLY A 207 0.84 -4.34 -13.93
N ASN A 208 0.49 -4.69 -12.69
CA ASN A 208 -0.89 -5.07 -12.33
C ASN A 208 -1.73 -3.82 -12.04
N VAL A 209 -3.04 -3.99 -12.02
CA VAL A 209 -4.01 -2.98 -11.53
C VAL A 209 -4.61 -3.46 -10.23
N VAL A 210 -5.01 -2.51 -9.37
CA VAL A 210 -5.30 -2.79 -7.96
C VAL A 210 -6.62 -2.18 -7.53
N LEU A 211 -7.43 -2.97 -6.84
CA LEU A 211 -8.53 -2.51 -6.00
C LEU A 211 -8.03 -2.48 -4.56
N TRP A 212 -7.92 -1.29 -3.97
CA TRP A 212 -7.40 -1.11 -2.63
C TRP A 212 -8.51 -0.80 -1.63
N LYS A 213 -8.69 -1.72 -0.66
CA LYS A 213 -9.59 -1.55 0.48
C LYS A 213 -8.79 -1.40 1.78
N PRO A 214 -8.61 -0.18 2.32
CA PRO A 214 -7.97 0.01 3.62
C PRO A 214 -8.85 -0.44 4.79
N ALA A 215 -8.24 -0.72 5.93
CA ALA A 215 -8.96 -0.83 7.21
C ALA A 215 -9.69 0.47 7.50
N SER A 216 -10.93 0.40 8.01
CA SER A 216 -11.77 1.58 8.26
C SER A 216 -11.12 2.61 9.20
N SER A 217 -10.33 2.15 10.17
CA SER A 217 -9.58 3.01 11.11
C SER A 217 -8.34 3.67 10.50
N ALA A 218 -7.90 3.26 9.31
CA ALA A 218 -6.75 3.83 8.61
C ALA A 218 -7.15 4.54 7.30
N VAL A 219 -8.45 4.76 7.05
CA VAL A 219 -8.92 5.44 5.82
C VAL A 219 -8.36 6.85 5.70
N TYR A 220 -8.18 7.56 6.82
CA TYR A 220 -7.68 8.94 6.82
C TYR A 220 -6.25 9.03 6.25
N SER A 221 -5.29 8.30 6.81
CA SER A 221 -3.92 8.23 6.29
C SER A 221 -3.88 7.61 4.89
N SER A 222 -4.71 6.59 4.63
CA SER A 222 -4.80 5.94 3.32
C SER A 222 -5.32 6.88 2.23
N HIS A 223 -6.20 7.83 2.55
CA HIS A 223 -6.66 8.84 1.61
C HIS A 223 -5.52 9.77 1.17
N PHE A 224 -4.70 10.25 2.11
CA PHE A 224 -3.53 11.05 1.77
C PHE A 224 -2.50 10.24 0.98
N MET A 225 -2.33 8.95 1.29
CA MET A 225 -1.49 8.05 0.49
C MET A 225 -2.04 7.86 -0.93
N MET A 226 -3.37 7.77 -1.10
CA MET A 226 -4.00 7.72 -2.43
C MET A 226 -3.79 9.02 -3.22
N ASN A 227 -3.87 10.17 -2.56
CA ASN A 227 -3.56 11.46 -3.18
C ASN A 227 -2.09 11.52 -3.62
N LEU A 228 -1.18 10.98 -2.81
CA LEU A 228 0.23 10.90 -3.13
C LEU A 228 0.51 9.97 -4.33
N PHE A 229 -0.20 8.84 -4.49
CA PHE A 229 -0.13 8.05 -5.72
C PHE A 229 -0.53 8.86 -6.95
N ARG A 230 -1.61 9.66 -6.86
CA ARG A 230 -2.06 10.54 -7.95
C ARG A 230 -1.03 11.62 -8.26
N GLU A 231 -0.47 12.28 -7.24
CA GLU A 231 0.56 13.32 -7.39
C GLU A 231 1.86 12.77 -8.01
N ALA A 232 2.26 11.57 -7.61
CA ALA A 232 3.40 10.88 -8.19
C ALA A 232 3.20 10.59 -9.69
N GLY A 233 1.95 10.41 -10.12
CA GLY A 233 1.57 10.21 -11.52
C GLY A 233 1.13 8.79 -11.83
N VAL A 234 0.67 8.03 -10.83
CA VAL A 234 -0.01 6.74 -11.09
C VAL A 234 -1.23 7.01 -11.98
N PRO A 235 -1.34 6.37 -13.16
CA PRO A 235 -2.46 6.63 -14.06
C PRO A 235 -3.80 6.27 -13.43
N ASN A 236 -4.84 7.01 -13.83
CA ASN A 236 -6.21 6.78 -13.43
C ASN A 236 -6.61 5.30 -13.68
N GLY A 237 -7.23 4.67 -12.69
CA GLY A 237 -7.69 3.28 -12.76
C GLY A 237 -6.63 2.23 -12.43
N VAL A 238 -5.33 2.57 -12.38
CA VAL A 238 -4.28 1.61 -11.96
C VAL A 238 -4.44 1.23 -10.49
N ILE A 239 -4.79 2.20 -9.65
CA ILE A 239 -5.19 1.98 -8.25
C ILE A 239 -6.58 2.60 -8.07
N ASN A 240 -7.53 1.79 -7.60
CA ASN A 240 -8.89 2.22 -7.27
C ASN A 240 -9.10 2.10 -5.76
N PHE A 241 -9.37 3.21 -5.10
CA PHE A 241 -9.51 3.33 -3.65
C PHE A 241 -10.98 3.12 -3.25
N ILE A 242 -11.27 1.97 -2.65
CA ILE A 242 -12.62 1.51 -2.32
C ILE A 242 -12.76 1.24 -0.80
N PRO A 243 -12.66 2.26 0.05
CA PRO A 243 -12.88 2.11 1.48
C PRO A 243 -14.30 1.61 1.75
N GLY A 244 -14.47 0.75 2.74
CA GLY A 244 -15.75 0.11 3.03
C GLY A 244 -15.61 -1.05 4.00
N SER A 245 -16.74 -1.60 4.44
CA SER A 245 -16.76 -2.80 5.28
C SER A 245 -16.16 -3.99 4.53
N GLY A 246 -15.37 -4.81 5.22
CA GLY A 246 -14.86 -6.06 4.62
C GLY A 246 -15.99 -7.01 4.20
N ARG A 247 -17.15 -6.94 4.88
CA ARG A 247 -18.34 -7.74 4.56
C ARG A 247 -19.02 -7.29 3.27
N ASP A 248 -18.95 -6.01 2.94
CA ASP A 248 -19.69 -5.44 1.81
C ASP A 248 -18.80 -5.34 0.56
N VAL A 249 -17.50 -5.11 0.73
CA VAL A 249 -16.55 -5.03 -0.38
C VAL A 249 -16.00 -6.42 -0.75
N GLY A 250 -15.55 -7.19 0.24
CA GLY A 250 -14.80 -8.43 0.02
C GLY A 250 -15.52 -9.46 -0.85
N PRO A 251 -16.74 -9.91 -0.49
CA PRO A 251 -17.46 -10.92 -1.26
C PRO A 251 -17.73 -10.54 -2.72
N ASN A 252 -17.95 -9.26 -2.99
CA ASN A 252 -18.20 -8.76 -4.35
C ASN A 252 -16.93 -8.79 -5.19
N VAL A 253 -15.79 -8.44 -4.61
CA VAL A 253 -14.49 -8.50 -5.29
C VAL A 253 -14.05 -9.96 -5.50
N LEU A 254 -14.20 -10.81 -4.48
CA LEU A 254 -13.68 -12.18 -4.49
C LEU A 254 -14.39 -13.10 -5.49
N LYS A 255 -15.63 -12.80 -5.89
CA LYS A 255 -16.41 -13.62 -6.82
C LYS A 255 -16.15 -13.27 -8.29
N ASP A 256 -15.45 -12.18 -8.58
CA ASP A 256 -15.26 -11.74 -9.96
C ASP A 256 -14.31 -12.68 -10.74
N PRO A 257 -14.65 -13.11 -11.97
CA PRO A 257 -13.78 -13.97 -12.79
C PRO A 257 -12.39 -13.38 -13.11
N ASN A 258 -12.21 -12.06 -13.02
CA ASN A 258 -10.94 -11.38 -13.29
C ASN A 258 -10.06 -11.19 -12.04
N LEU A 259 -10.45 -11.74 -10.88
CA LEU A 259 -9.57 -11.75 -9.72
C LEU A 259 -8.29 -12.53 -10.05
N ALA A 260 -7.15 -11.84 -10.09
CA ALA A 260 -5.86 -12.45 -10.39
C ALA A 260 -5.01 -12.69 -9.15
N GLY A 261 -5.27 -11.94 -8.08
CA GLY A 261 -4.60 -12.14 -6.81
C GLY A 261 -5.19 -11.33 -5.67
N ILE A 262 -4.81 -11.73 -4.46
CA ILE A 262 -5.11 -11.06 -3.21
C ILE A 262 -3.77 -10.72 -2.57
N HIS A 263 -3.62 -9.47 -2.14
CA HIS A 263 -2.49 -9.04 -1.33
C HIS A 263 -3.02 -8.52 0.00
N PHE A 264 -2.83 -9.32 1.06
CA PHE A 264 -3.55 -9.17 2.31
C PHE A 264 -2.60 -9.05 3.51
N THR A 265 -2.90 -8.13 4.42
CA THR A 265 -2.40 -8.23 5.80
C THR A 265 -3.54 -7.98 6.77
N GLY A 266 -3.66 -8.83 7.78
CA GLY A 266 -4.75 -8.75 8.76
C GLY A 266 -4.87 -10.01 9.62
N SER A 267 -6.08 -10.33 10.07
CA SER A 267 -6.28 -11.49 10.95
C SER A 267 -6.29 -12.82 10.18
N THR A 268 -5.84 -13.87 10.85
CA THR A 268 -5.83 -15.24 10.32
C THR A 268 -7.23 -15.69 9.89
N ALA A 269 -8.26 -15.37 10.68
CA ALA A 269 -9.64 -15.76 10.38
C ALA A 269 -10.14 -15.13 9.07
N VAL A 270 -9.83 -13.85 8.82
CA VAL A 270 -10.22 -13.19 7.57
C VAL A 270 -9.45 -13.79 6.39
N PHE A 271 -8.15 -14.04 6.55
CA PHE A 271 -7.33 -14.63 5.49
C PHE A 271 -7.78 -16.05 5.12
N GLN A 272 -8.06 -16.90 6.11
CA GLN A 272 -8.64 -18.23 5.91
C GLN A 272 -10.01 -18.16 5.22
N GLY A 273 -10.83 -17.16 5.57
CA GLY A 273 -12.09 -16.89 4.89
C GLY A 273 -11.90 -16.59 3.41
N MET A 274 -10.93 -15.72 3.06
CA MET A 274 -10.58 -15.42 1.66
C MET A 274 -10.11 -16.67 0.90
N TRP A 275 -9.22 -17.46 1.51
CA TRP A 275 -8.75 -18.74 0.95
C TRP A 275 -9.90 -19.69 0.65
N LYS A 276 -10.82 -19.86 1.61
CA LYS A 276 -12.01 -20.70 1.45
C LYS A 276 -12.87 -20.20 0.29
N THR A 277 -13.18 -18.90 0.24
CA THR A 277 -14.00 -18.32 -0.84
C THR A 277 -13.35 -18.53 -2.21
N VAL A 278 -12.03 -18.33 -2.35
CA VAL A 278 -11.34 -18.58 -3.62
C VAL A 278 -11.37 -20.06 -3.98
N GLY A 279 -11.13 -20.96 -3.02
CA GLY A 279 -11.20 -22.41 -3.25
C GLY A 279 -12.59 -22.88 -3.72
N GLU A 280 -13.66 -22.36 -3.12
CA GLU A 280 -15.04 -22.66 -3.49
C GLU A 280 -15.41 -22.11 -4.88
N ASN A 281 -14.78 -21.04 -5.34
CA ASN A 281 -15.06 -20.40 -6.64
C ASN A 281 -14.01 -20.70 -7.71
N ILE A 282 -13.12 -21.68 -7.50
CA ILE A 282 -11.92 -21.85 -8.32
C ILE A 282 -12.19 -22.05 -9.82
N SER A 283 -13.32 -22.68 -10.17
CA SER A 283 -13.74 -22.92 -11.55
C SER A 283 -14.26 -21.68 -12.27
N ASN A 284 -14.52 -20.58 -11.55
CA ASN A 284 -15.08 -19.34 -12.10
C ASN A 284 -13.99 -18.35 -12.55
N TYR A 285 -12.75 -18.50 -12.07
CA TYR A 285 -11.69 -17.55 -12.38
C TYR A 285 -11.02 -17.85 -13.73
N LYS A 286 -10.67 -16.79 -14.46
CA LYS A 286 -9.91 -16.89 -15.72
C LYS A 286 -8.47 -17.36 -15.50
N SER A 287 -7.91 -17.03 -14.34
CA SER A 287 -6.59 -17.45 -13.87
C SER A 287 -6.70 -17.90 -12.42
N TYR A 288 -5.82 -18.81 -11.97
CA TYR A 288 -5.76 -19.19 -10.56
C TYR A 288 -5.33 -17.98 -9.70
N PRO A 289 -6.19 -17.44 -8.82
CA PRO A 289 -5.84 -16.26 -8.04
C PRO A 289 -4.66 -16.56 -7.10
N ARG A 290 -3.64 -15.69 -7.13
CA ARG A 290 -2.51 -15.79 -6.20
C ARG A 290 -2.88 -15.16 -4.86
N ILE A 291 -2.88 -15.95 -3.79
CA ILE A 291 -3.19 -15.44 -2.46
C ILE A 291 -1.88 -15.24 -1.70
N VAL A 292 -1.49 -13.98 -1.53
CA VAL A 292 -0.26 -13.57 -0.84
C VAL A 292 -0.66 -12.72 0.35
N GLY A 293 -0.10 -13.03 1.52
CA GLY A 293 -0.37 -12.20 2.67
C GLY A 293 0.34 -12.63 3.93
N GLU A 294 0.16 -11.78 4.94
CA GLU A 294 0.69 -11.95 6.28
C GLU A 294 -0.46 -11.90 7.29
N THR A 295 -0.33 -12.67 8.36
CA THR A 295 -1.23 -12.59 9.51
C THR A 295 -0.44 -12.26 10.76
N GLY A 296 -1.11 -11.70 11.76
CA GLY A 296 -0.46 -11.44 13.05
C GLY A 296 0.08 -12.69 13.74
N GLY A 297 0.93 -12.46 14.72
CA GLY A 297 1.49 -13.45 15.64
C GLY A 297 1.74 -12.84 17.01
N LYS A 298 2.40 -13.58 17.89
CA LYS A 298 2.90 -13.06 19.16
C LYS A 298 4.33 -13.54 19.37
N ASP A 299 5.23 -12.58 19.55
CA ASP A 299 6.65 -12.84 19.68
C ASP A 299 7.03 -13.20 21.13
N PHE A 300 8.20 -13.81 21.30
CA PHE A 300 8.76 -14.18 22.60
C PHE A 300 10.24 -13.75 22.70
N CYS A 301 10.72 -13.55 23.92
CA CYS A 301 12.12 -13.30 24.24
C CYS A 301 12.60 -14.34 25.26
N ILE A 302 13.80 -14.88 25.08
CA ILE A 302 14.44 -15.82 26.02
C ILE A 302 15.74 -15.18 26.50
N ALA A 303 15.86 -15.02 27.82
CA ALA A 303 17.06 -14.50 28.45
C ALA A 303 17.90 -15.64 29.04
N HIS A 304 19.15 -15.76 28.59
CA HIS A 304 20.15 -16.61 29.23
C HIS A 304 20.71 -15.90 30.48
N GLU A 305 21.25 -16.65 31.45
CA GLU A 305 21.87 -16.06 32.66
C GLU A 305 23.01 -15.07 32.35
N SER A 306 23.60 -15.16 31.16
CA SER A 306 24.65 -14.25 30.67
C SER A 306 24.13 -13.04 29.89
N SER A 307 22.83 -12.78 29.86
CA SER A 307 22.28 -11.64 29.11
C SER A 307 22.63 -10.30 29.77
N ASP A 308 22.90 -9.30 28.95
CA ASP A 308 22.94 -7.91 29.40
C ASP A 308 21.54 -7.50 29.89
N VAL A 309 21.44 -7.22 31.19
CA VAL A 309 20.17 -6.92 31.86
C VAL A 309 19.58 -5.59 31.40
N ASP A 310 20.41 -4.57 31.12
CA ASP A 310 19.94 -3.25 30.70
C ASP A 310 19.43 -3.29 29.25
N ALA A 311 20.12 -4.04 28.39
CA ALA A 311 19.66 -4.31 27.02
C ALA A 311 18.35 -5.11 27.02
N LEU A 312 18.26 -6.16 27.85
CA LEU A 312 17.04 -6.96 28.00
C LEU A 312 15.86 -6.11 28.46
N ALA A 313 16.04 -5.31 29.52
CA ALA A 313 14.98 -4.44 30.05
C ALA A 313 14.48 -3.46 28.98
N THR A 314 15.39 -2.85 28.22
CA THR A 314 15.06 -1.95 27.12
C THR A 314 14.29 -2.67 26.01
N ALA A 315 14.71 -3.88 25.62
CA ALA A 315 14.06 -4.67 24.58
C ALA A 315 12.66 -5.16 24.97
N MET A 316 12.41 -5.43 26.25
CA MET A 316 11.10 -5.90 26.73
C MET A 316 10.06 -4.77 26.86
N VAL A 317 10.50 -3.52 27.05
CA VAL A 317 9.61 -2.35 27.15
C VAL A 317 9.20 -1.80 25.78
N ARG A 318 10.10 -1.89 24.79
CA ARG A 318 9.84 -1.44 23.42
C ARG A 318 8.97 -2.43 22.66
#